data_AF-A0A376FFY0-F1
#
_entry.id   AF-A0A376FFY0-F1
#
_cell.length_a   1.000
_cell.length_b   1.000
_cell.length_c   1.000
_cell.angle_alpha   90.00
_cell.angle_beta   90.00
_cell.angle_gamma   90.00
#
_symmetry.space_group_name_H-M   'P 1'
#
loop_
_entity.id
_entity.type
_entity.pdbx_description
1 polymer ?
#
loop_
_entity_poly.entity_id
_entity_poly.type
_entity_poly.pdbx_seq_one_letter_code
_entity_poly.pdbx_strand_id
1 'polypeptide(L)'
;MQNLSPASRYQLALNEGTHQPDDVQREAVNRLEMIYQELTAKPAEVEQNGGLKAAFGRLLGKKAPQAHAPVRGLYMWGGVGRGKTWLMDLFYMSLPGARKQRLHFHRFMLRVHEELTALQGKSDPLEIVADRFKAETDVLCFDEFFCV
;
A
#
# COMPACT_ATOMS: atom_id res chain seq x y z
N MET A 1 3.11 11.65 -16.25
CA MET A 1 3.73 12.42 -15.16
C MET A 1 4.46 11.43 -14.27
N GLN A 2 5.74 11.62 -13.98
CA GLN A 2 6.47 10.70 -13.10
C GLN A 2 5.90 10.81 -11.69
N ASN A 3 5.58 9.69 -11.05
CA ASN A 3 5.13 9.70 -9.66
C ASN A 3 6.36 9.93 -8.78
N LEU A 4 6.42 11.10 -8.14
CA LEU A 4 7.44 11.41 -7.14
C LEU A 4 7.24 10.51 -5.92
N SER A 5 8.36 10.06 -5.33
CA SER A 5 8.35 9.28 -4.09
C SER A 5 7.85 10.13 -2.90
N PRO A 6 7.41 9.52 -1.79
CA PRO A 6 7.02 10.25 -0.59
C PRO A 6 8.09 11.22 -0.10
N ALA A 7 9.35 10.77 0.02
CA ALA A 7 10.44 11.64 0.45
C ALA A 7 10.67 12.83 -0.50
N SER A 8 10.56 12.59 -1.81
CA SER A 8 10.73 13.62 -2.83
C SER A 8 9.63 14.69 -2.76
N ARG A 9 8.37 14.27 -2.55
CA ARG A 9 7.24 15.19 -2.37
C ARG A 9 7.37 16.00 -1.09
N TYR A 10 7.83 15.38 0.00
CA TYR A 10 8.05 16.06 1.27
C TYR A 10 9.11 17.15 1.10
N GLN A 11 10.24 16.83 0.48
CA GLN A 11 11.31 17.80 0.22
C GLN A 11 10.85 18.95 -0.68
N LEU A 12 10.05 18.66 -1.70
CA LEU A 12 9.46 19.70 -2.56
C LEU A 12 8.59 20.67 -1.74
N ALA A 13 7.72 20.14 -0.88
CA ALA A 13 6.85 20.97 -0.05
C ALA A 13 7.62 21.87 0.93
N LEU A 14 8.75 21.39 1.48
CA LEU A 14 9.65 22.20 2.30
C LEU A 14 10.33 23.29 1.47
N ASN A 15 10.81 22.96 0.27
CA ASN A 15 11.49 23.90 -0.62
C ASN A 15 10.56 25.02 -1.12
N GLU A 16 9.28 24.69 -1.34
CA GLU A 16 8.24 25.65 -1.73
C GLU A 16 7.78 26.54 -0.55
N GLY A 17 8.24 26.27 0.67
CA GLY A 17 7.88 27.03 1.87
C GLY A 17 6.44 26.82 2.33
N THR A 18 5.73 25.81 1.80
CA THR A 18 4.35 25.50 2.20
C THR A 18 4.28 24.81 3.55
N HIS A 19 5.38 24.21 4.00
CA HIS A 19 5.49 23.45 5.24
C HIS A 19 6.80 23.75 5.97
N GLN A 20 6.78 23.62 7.30
CA GLN A 20 7.98 23.75 8.12
C GLN A 20 8.63 22.38 8.36
N PRO A 21 9.96 22.30 8.47
CA PRO A 21 10.65 21.07 8.86
C PRO A 21 10.17 20.59 10.23
N ASP A 22 9.78 19.32 10.32
CA ASP A 22 9.38 18.66 11.57
C ASP A 22 9.98 17.25 11.61
N ASP A 23 10.70 16.93 12.68
CA ASP A 23 11.44 15.66 12.81
C ASP A 23 10.52 14.44 12.88
N VAL A 24 9.34 14.58 13.49
CA VAL A 24 8.36 13.50 13.61
C VAL A 24 7.71 13.24 12.26
N GLN A 25 7.38 14.29 11.51
CA GLN A 25 6.89 14.15 10.13
C GLN A 25 7.93 13.50 9.24
N ARG A 26 9.21 13.88 9.37
CA ARG A 26 10.31 13.28 8.60
C ARG A 26 10.44 11.78 8.86
N GLU A 27 10.34 11.34 10.13
CA GLU A 27 10.36 9.90 10.44
C GLU A 27 9.16 9.17 9.82
N ALA A 28 7.96 9.76 9.88
CA ALA A 28 6.79 9.19 9.21
C ALA A 28 6.99 9.09 7.69
N VAL A 29 7.55 10.12 7.06
CA VAL A 29 7.88 10.12 5.63
C VAL A 29 8.90 9.03 5.30
N ASN A 30 9.91 8.81 6.12
CA ASN A 30 10.87 7.72 5.93
C ASN A 30 10.19 6.35 5.94
N ARG A 31 9.21 6.15 6.85
CA ARG A 31 8.41 4.92 6.90
C ARG A 31 7.55 4.74 5.64
N LEU A 32 6.93 5.82 5.18
CA LEU A 32 6.15 5.84 3.95
C LEU A 32 7.00 5.58 2.70
N GLU A 33 8.23 6.10 2.67
CA GLU A 33 9.21 5.86 1.61
C GLU A 33 9.60 4.39 1.53
N MET A 34 9.88 3.74 2.67
CA MET A 34 10.18 2.29 2.70
C MET A 34 9.01 1.47 2.15
N ILE A 35 7.78 1.77 2.56
CA ILE A 35 6.57 1.10 2.04
C ILE A 35 6.44 1.34 0.53
N TYR A 36 6.65 2.56 0.07
CA TYR A 36 6.62 2.89 -1.35
C TYR A 36 7.66 2.08 -2.14
N GLN A 37 8.89 1.95 -1.64
CA GLN A 37 9.95 1.17 -2.27
C GLN A 37 9.59 -0.32 -2.31
N GLU A 38 9.08 -0.89 -1.22
CA GLU A 38 8.63 -2.28 -1.19
C GLU A 38 7.48 -2.55 -2.16
N LEU A 39 6.53 -1.61 -2.29
CA LEU A 39 5.39 -1.72 -3.22
C LEU A 39 5.81 -1.56 -4.70
N THR A 40 6.87 -0.80 -4.96
CA THR A 40 7.34 -0.49 -6.33
C THR A 40 8.49 -1.38 -6.78
N ALA A 41 9.11 -2.13 -5.86
CA ALA A 41 10.15 -3.08 -6.16
C ALA A 41 9.62 -4.09 -7.19
N LYS A 42 10.21 -4.08 -8.38
CA LYS A 42 9.97 -5.15 -9.35
C LYS A 42 10.48 -6.45 -8.74
N PRO A 43 9.73 -7.57 -8.84
CA PRO A 43 10.30 -8.88 -8.57
C PRO A 43 11.58 -8.97 -9.38
N ALA A 44 12.70 -9.32 -8.75
CA ALA A 44 13.96 -9.51 -9.46
C ALA A 44 13.69 -10.51 -10.58
N GLU A 45 13.60 -10.03 -11.82
CA GLU A 45 13.61 -10.87 -12.99
C GLU A 45 14.94 -11.60 -12.92
N VAL A 46 14.90 -12.87 -12.55
CA VAL A 46 16.01 -13.78 -12.75
C VAL A 46 16.28 -13.70 -14.24
N GLU A 47 17.35 -13.00 -14.64
CA GLU A 47 17.85 -13.01 -16.01
C GLU A 47 17.94 -14.48 -16.45
N GLN A 48 17.03 -14.90 -17.32
CA GLN A 48 17.04 -16.23 -17.92
C GLN A 48 18.10 -16.27 -19.02
N ASN A 49 19.35 -15.98 -18.67
CA ASN A 49 20.50 -16.34 -19.49
C ASN A 49 20.76 -17.83 -19.31
N GLY A 50 20.06 -18.68 -20.07
CA GLY A 50 20.27 -20.12 -19.98
C GLY A 50 19.39 -20.99 -20.86
N GLY A 51 19.55 -20.87 -22.18
CA GLY A 51 19.04 -21.86 -23.14
C GLY A 51 19.40 -23.30 -22.75
N LEU A 52 18.49 -24.23 -23.01
CA LEU A 52 18.58 -25.70 -22.80
C LEU A 52 18.87 -26.19 -21.36
N LYS A 53 19.54 -25.42 -20.50
CA LYS A 53 19.86 -25.76 -19.10
C LYS A 53 18.69 -25.54 -18.13
N ALA A 54 17.80 -24.59 -18.41
CA ALA A 54 16.62 -24.31 -17.57
C ALA A 54 15.59 -25.47 -17.57
N ALA A 55 15.48 -26.21 -18.68
CA ALA A 55 14.58 -27.37 -18.78
C ALA A 55 15.03 -28.55 -17.91
N PHE A 56 16.34 -28.83 -17.87
CA PHE A 56 16.92 -29.88 -17.02
C PHE A 56 16.89 -29.53 -15.53
N GLY A 57 16.97 -28.24 -15.17
CA GLY A 57 16.84 -27.78 -13.78
C GLY A 57 15.43 -27.91 -13.20
N ARG A 58 14.40 -27.98 -14.04
CA ARG A 58 12.98 -28.07 -13.62
C ARG A 58 12.59 -29.47 -13.13
N LEU A 59 13.32 -30.51 -13.56
CA LEU A 59 13.07 -31.90 -13.15
C LEU A 59 13.73 -32.26 -11.80
N LEU A 60 14.68 -31.46 -11.31
CA LEU A 60 15.46 -31.72 -10.08
C LEU A 60 15.12 -30.76 -8.93
N GLY A 61 13.82 -30.55 -8.69
CA GLY A 61 13.32 -30.16 -7.37
C GLY A 61 13.76 -28.79 -6.84
N LYS A 62 13.81 -27.73 -7.66
CA LYS A 62 14.15 -26.39 -7.18
C LYS A 62 12.94 -25.47 -6.99
N LYS A 63 12.68 -25.22 -5.71
CA LYS A 63 12.00 -24.09 -5.01
C LYS A 63 10.95 -23.31 -5.81
N ALA A 64 9.72 -23.37 -5.29
CA ALA A 64 8.64 -22.45 -5.62
C ALA A 64 9.13 -20.99 -5.66
N PRO A 65 8.55 -20.15 -6.55
CA PRO A 65 8.87 -18.74 -6.60
C PRO A 65 8.71 -18.17 -5.19
N GLN A 66 9.74 -17.47 -4.69
CA GLN A 66 9.70 -16.87 -3.37
C GLN A 66 8.51 -15.91 -3.34
N ALA A 67 7.43 -16.32 -2.67
CA ALA A 67 6.33 -15.43 -2.37
C ALA A 67 6.92 -14.31 -1.52
N HIS A 68 7.04 -13.12 -2.10
CA HIS A 68 7.47 -11.94 -1.34
C HIS A 68 6.57 -11.80 -0.12
N ALA A 69 7.17 -11.58 1.05
CA ALA A 69 6.40 -11.32 2.25
C ALA A 69 5.48 -10.09 2.00
N PRO A 70 4.25 -10.09 2.53
CA PRO A 70 3.36 -8.96 2.36
C PRO A 70 3.99 -7.69 2.95
N VAL A 71 3.94 -6.60 2.19
CA VAL A 71 4.40 -5.29 2.64
C VAL A 71 3.60 -4.88 3.88
N ARG A 72 4.30 -4.53 4.95
CA ARG A 72 3.64 -4.11 6.21
C ARG A 72 3.13 -2.68 6.07
N GLY A 73 1.89 -2.45 6.48
CA GLY A 73 1.29 -1.11 6.50
C GLY A 73 1.83 -0.20 7.61
N LEU A 74 1.40 1.06 7.58
CA LEU A 74 1.71 2.07 8.60
C LEU A 74 0.44 2.60 9.26
N TYR A 75 0.42 2.60 10.60
CA TYR A 75 -0.62 3.26 11.38
C TYR A 75 -0.06 4.53 12.02
N MET A 76 -0.56 5.69 11.59
CA MET A 76 -0.12 7.00 12.10
C MET A 76 -1.10 7.51 13.15
N TRP A 77 -0.60 7.83 14.34
CA TRP A 77 -1.40 8.38 15.45
C TRP A 77 -0.72 9.63 16.04
N GLY A 78 -1.49 10.46 16.74
CA GLY A 78 -1.00 11.70 17.35
C GLY A 78 -2.06 12.78 17.42
N GLY A 79 -1.73 13.91 18.06
CA GLY A 79 -2.66 15.03 18.27
C GLY A 79 -3.24 15.67 17.00
N VAL A 80 -4.27 16.51 17.19
CA VAL A 80 -4.89 17.30 16.12
C VAL A 80 -3.87 18.31 15.57
N GLY A 81 -3.92 18.59 14.26
CA GLY A 81 -3.07 19.60 13.62
C GLY A 81 -1.61 19.19 13.37
N ARG A 82 -1.22 17.93 13.62
CA ARG A 82 0.17 17.45 13.39
C ARG A 82 0.50 17.06 11.94
N GLY A 83 -0.43 17.28 11.00
CA GLY A 83 -0.19 17.02 9.57
C GLY A 83 -0.42 15.57 9.11
N LYS A 84 -1.09 14.72 9.91
CA LYS A 84 -1.36 13.31 9.55
C LYS A 84 -2.10 13.16 8.22
N THR A 85 -3.16 13.96 8.02
CA THR A 85 -3.94 13.97 6.78
C THR A 85 -3.07 14.34 5.59
N TRP A 86 -2.24 15.38 5.73
CA TRP A 86 -1.32 15.78 4.68
C TRP A 86 -0.28 14.70 4.33
N LEU A 87 0.29 14.01 5.32
CA LEU A 87 1.18 12.88 5.09
C LEU A 87 0.48 11.73 4.33
N MET A 88 -0.80 11.48 4.63
CA MET A 88 -1.62 10.51 3.91
C MET A 88 -1.86 10.95 2.45
N ASP A 89 -2.20 12.22 2.20
CA ASP A 89 -2.35 12.78 0.85
C ASP A 89 -1.06 12.58 0.04
N LEU A 90 0.07 12.97 0.64
CA LEU A 90 1.39 12.89 0.05
C LEU A 90 1.73 11.45 -0.36
N PHE A 91 1.50 10.48 0.54
CA PHE A 91 1.74 9.07 0.23
C PHE A 91 0.81 8.58 -0.89
N TYR A 92 -0.49 8.84 -0.78
CA TYR A 92 -1.48 8.42 -1.78
C TYR A 92 -1.16 8.95 -3.18
N MET A 93 -0.70 10.20 -3.28
CA MET A 93 -0.26 10.81 -4.53
C MET A 93 1.06 10.22 -5.06
N SER A 94 1.89 9.63 -4.19
CA SER A 94 3.15 8.99 -4.59
C SER A 94 2.95 7.60 -5.18
N LEU A 95 1.93 6.87 -4.72
CA LEU A 95 1.67 5.49 -5.15
C LEU A 95 1.48 5.37 -6.68
N PRO A 96 2.11 4.37 -7.32
CA PRO A 96 1.92 4.12 -8.75
C PRO A 96 0.55 3.51 -9.07
N GLY A 97 0.13 3.68 -10.31
CA GLY A 97 -1.10 3.05 -10.83
C GLY A 97 -2.40 3.61 -10.28
N ALA A 98 -3.50 2.97 -10.68
CA ALA A 98 -4.87 3.35 -10.32
C ALA A 98 -5.51 2.44 -9.27
N ARG A 99 -4.88 1.29 -8.95
CA ARG A 99 -5.35 0.30 -7.97
C ARG A 99 -4.99 0.72 -6.54
N LYS A 100 -5.42 1.92 -6.18
CA LYS A 100 -5.27 2.51 -4.86
C LYS A 100 -6.58 3.18 -4.48
N GLN A 101 -6.97 3.04 -3.23
CA GLN A 101 -8.20 3.65 -2.73
C GLN A 101 -7.90 4.40 -1.44
N ARG A 102 -8.59 5.52 -1.27
CA ARG A 102 -8.56 6.32 -0.06
C ARG A 102 -9.98 6.58 0.40
N LEU A 103 -10.27 6.25 1.65
CA LEU A 103 -11.60 6.41 2.23
C LEU A 103 -11.54 6.57 3.74
N HIS A 104 -12.58 7.19 4.30
CA HIS A 104 -12.78 7.19 5.74
C HIS A 104 -13.10 5.78 6.24
N PHE A 105 -12.57 5.41 7.40
CA PHE A 105 -12.75 4.07 7.96
C PHE A 105 -14.23 3.66 8.12
N HIS A 106 -15.11 4.57 8.56
CA HIS A 106 -16.53 4.25 8.72
C HIS A 106 -17.21 3.89 7.39
N ARG A 107 -16.81 4.52 6.28
CA ARG A 107 -17.34 4.22 4.93
C ARG A 107 -16.89 2.85 4.46
N PHE A 108 -15.65 2.46 4.81
CA PHE A 108 -15.14 1.13 4.55
C PHE A 108 -16.00 0.08 5.27
N MET A 109 -16.20 0.29 6.58
CA MET A 109 -16.95 -0.65 7.40
C MET A 109 -18.42 -0.76 6.97
N LEU A 110 -19.05 0.33 6.55
CA LEU A 110 -20.40 0.31 6.00
C LEU A 110 -20.48 -0.58 4.76
N ARG A 111 -19.56 -0.38 3.79
CA ARG A 111 -19.48 -1.20 2.58
C ARG A 111 -19.27 -2.68 2.92
N VAL A 112 -18.38 -3.00 3.86
CA VAL A 112 -18.17 -4.39 4.32
C VAL A 112 -19.48 -4.98 4.85
N HIS A 113 -20.23 -4.25 5.68
CA HIS A 113 -21.50 -4.73 6.24
C HIS A 113 -22.58 -4.93 5.17
N GLU A 114 -22.69 -4.03 4.20
CA GLU A 114 -23.62 -4.16 3.07
C GLU A 114 -23.30 -5.41 2.23
N GLU A 115 -22.02 -5.63 1.90
CA GLU A 115 -21.61 -6.81 1.13
C GLU A 115 -21.81 -8.13 1.89
N LEU A 116 -21.51 -8.15 3.19
CA LEU A 116 -21.78 -9.32 4.05
C LEU A 116 -23.28 -9.62 4.15
N THR A 117 -24.12 -8.59 4.20
CA THR A 117 -25.59 -8.74 4.22
C THR A 117 -26.09 -9.34 2.91
N ALA A 118 -25.56 -8.88 1.77
CA ALA A 118 -25.90 -9.44 0.45
C ALA A 118 -25.40 -10.89 0.26
N LEU A 119 -24.39 -11.32 1.02
CA LEU A 119 -23.81 -12.66 0.98
C LEU A 119 -24.33 -13.59 2.08
N GLN A 120 -25.42 -13.23 2.77
CA GLN A 120 -26.03 -14.09 3.78
C GLN A 120 -26.31 -15.51 3.26
N GLY A 121 -25.94 -16.51 4.05
CA GLY A 121 -26.10 -17.93 3.69
C GLY A 121 -24.99 -18.51 2.81
N LYS A 122 -23.99 -17.71 2.41
CA LYS A 122 -22.75 -18.23 1.79
C LYS A 122 -21.79 -18.72 2.87
N SER A 123 -20.98 -19.72 2.54
CA SER A 123 -19.80 -20.08 3.35
C SER A 123 -18.76 -18.97 3.20
N ASP A 124 -18.13 -18.59 4.30
CA ASP A 124 -16.98 -17.68 4.34
C ASP A 124 -17.20 -16.35 3.58
N PRO A 125 -18.30 -15.64 3.84
CA PRO A 125 -18.66 -14.43 3.07
C PRO A 125 -17.60 -13.33 3.22
N LEU A 126 -16.85 -13.31 4.32
CA LEU A 126 -15.77 -12.33 4.53
C LEU A 126 -14.59 -12.54 3.58
N GLU A 127 -14.25 -13.79 3.24
CA GLU A 127 -13.20 -14.08 2.26
C GLU A 127 -13.60 -13.58 0.87
N ILE A 128 -14.86 -13.78 0.48
CA ILE A 128 -15.43 -13.27 -0.77
C ILE A 128 -15.34 -11.73 -0.81
N VAL A 129 -15.66 -11.05 0.30
CA VAL A 129 -15.53 -9.60 0.41
C VAL A 129 -14.06 -9.17 0.30
N ALA A 130 -13.14 -9.85 0.98
CA ALA A 130 -11.71 -9.57 0.90
C ALA A 130 -11.17 -9.74 -0.52
N ASP A 131 -11.58 -10.78 -1.24
CA ASP A 131 -11.21 -11.03 -2.63
C ASP A 131 -11.72 -9.92 -3.56
N ARG A 132 -12.93 -9.42 -3.33
CA ARG A 132 -13.47 -8.27 -4.09
C ARG A 132 -12.66 -7.01 -3.86
N PHE A 133 -12.35 -6.68 -2.60
CA PHE A 133 -11.47 -5.54 -2.30
C PHE A 133 -10.11 -5.71 -2.95
N LYS A 134 -9.51 -6.91 -2.85
CA LYS A 134 -8.22 -7.18 -3.50
C LYS A 134 -8.29 -7.10 -5.03
N ALA A 135 -9.41 -7.48 -5.63
CA ALA A 135 -9.63 -7.34 -7.07
C ALA A 135 -9.71 -5.87 -7.51
N GLU A 136 -10.09 -4.95 -6.63
CA GLU A 136 -10.20 -3.51 -6.94
C GLU A 136 -8.94 -2.71 -6.60
N THR A 137 -8.25 -3.05 -5.51
CA THR A 137 -7.18 -2.22 -4.97
C THR A 137 -6.02 -3.03 -4.41
N ASP A 138 -4.81 -2.49 -4.56
CA ASP A 138 -3.59 -3.04 -4.00
C ASP A 138 -3.14 -2.28 -2.74
N VAL A 139 -3.55 -1.01 -2.62
CA VAL A 139 -3.26 -0.17 -1.44
C VAL A 139 -4.54 0.50 -0.95
N LEU A 140 -4.83 0.34 0.33
CA LEU A 140 -5.93 1.00 1.04
C LEU A 140 -5.37 2.03 2.01
N CYS A 141 -5.77 3.29 1.82
CA CYS A 141 -5.47 4.40 2.70
C CYS A 141 -6.72 4.76 3.50
N PHE A 142 -6.70 4.54 4.82
CA PHE A 142 -7.80 4.91 5.70
C PHE A 142 -7.56 6.26 6.37
N ASP A 143 -8.46 7.21 6.16
CA ASP A 143 -8.54 8.41 6.99
C ASP A 143 -9.44 8.15 8.22
N GLU A 144 -9.18 8.90 9.29
CA GLU A 144 -10.04 8.95 10.48
C GLU A 144 -10.34 7.57 11.08
N PHE A 145 -9.27 6.86 11.45
CA PHE A 145 -9.37 5.60 12.17
C PHE A 145 -9.68 5.86 13.66
N PHE A 146 -10.87 6.34 13.95
CA PHE A 146 -11.38 6.41 15.30
C PHE A 146 -12.87 6.01 15.30
N CYS A 147 -13.23 5.13 16.22
CA CYS A 147 -14.63 4.86 16.52
C CYS A 147 -15.09 5.97 17.46
N VAL A 148 -16.07 6.76 17.04
CA VAL A 148 -16.85 7.62 17.95
C VAL A 148 -18.02 6.79 18.47
#